data_AF-A0A2U1NHT6-F1
#
_entry.id   AF-A0A2U1NHT6-F1
#
_cell.length_a   1.000
_cell.length_b   1.000
_cell.length_c   1.000
_cell.angle_alpha   90.00
_cell.angle_beta   90.00
_cell.angle_gamma   90.00
#
_symmetry.space_group_name_H-M   'P 1'
#
loop_
_entity.id
_entity.type
_entity.pdbx_description
1 polymer ?
#
loop_
_entity_poly.entity_id
_entity_poly.type
_entity_poly.pdbx_seq_one_letter_code
_entity_poly.pdbx_strand_id
1 'polypeptide(L)'
;MSSKARRRPFNVTEFETFFNGWLVRQEEYSQELRSALQTRETVADNDVLRELITRVLAHYQQYYEQKSRIANYDVSLVFSPPWFSAFERSFFWIAGFKPGLAFRIVSSSVDDMDTDQVERMERLTVETKAEERELENEMARIQESVAAPPIVEVVRRMEYGRNVDGMYNDMARATEGLRGEMEVVLANADMLRSRTAERVVEILSPVQNVKFLAAVAELQLKIRMWGWQIDGDRRR
;
A
#
# COMPACT_ATOMS: atom_id res chain seq x y z
N MET A 1 5.84 32.99 23.82
CA MET A 1 6.79 32.42 22.84
C MET A 1 6.91 30.93 23.13
N SER A 2 6.13 30.10 22.44
CA SER A 2 6.22 28.64 22.56
C SER A 2 6.90 28.11 21.31
N SER A 3 8.08 27.53 21.52
CA SER A 3 8.94 26.94 20.50
C SER A 3 8.22 25.75 19.88
N LYS A 4 7.65 25.93 18.67
CA LYS A 4 7.34 24.81 17.78
C LYS A 4 8.66 24.06 17.55
N ALA A 5 8.81 22.92 18.23
CA ALA A 5 9.91 22.00 17.96
C ALA A 5 9.95 21.76 16.45
N ARG A 6 11.03 22.20 15.80
CA ARG A 6 11.31 21.88 14.40
C ARG A 6 11.37 20.35 14.33
N ARG A 7 10.30 19.72 13.83
CA ARG A 7 10.32 18.32 13.41
C ARG A 7 11.51 18.18 12.45
N ARG A 8 12.44 17.26 12.74
CA ARG A 8 13.53 16.94 11.80
C ARG A 8 12.89 16.57 10.46
N PRO A 9 13.38 17.07 9.32
CA PRO A 9 12.85 16.65 8.03
C PRO A 9 13.15 15.16 7.87
N PHE A 10 12.12 14.32 7.85
CA PHE A 10 12.25 12.95 7.41
C PHE A 10 12.57 13.03 5.91
N ASN A 11 13.79 12.69 5.55
CA ASN A 11 14.30 12.87 4.20
C ASN A 11 13.81 11.71 3.33
N VAL A 12 13.41 11.96 2.09
CA VAL A 12 13.04 10.91 1.11
C VAL A 12 14.10 9.80 1.08
N THR A 13 15.37 10.17 1.21
CA THR A 13 16.51 9.27 1.32
C THR A 13 16.44 8.29 2.50
N GLU A 14 15.89 8.70 3.65
CA GLU A 14 15.71 7.80 4.81
C GLU A 14 14.66 6.73 4.50
N PHE A 15 13.54 7.11 3.88
CA PHE A 15 12.52 6.16 3.45
C PHE A 15 13.06 5.20 2.39
N GLU A 16 13.79 5.71 1.39
CA GLU A 16 14.41 4.86 0.36
C GLU A 16 15.41 3.87 0.95
N THR A 17 16.23 4.32 1.91
CA THR A 17 17.18 3.44 2.61
C THR A 17 16.43 2.35 3.40
N PHE A 18 15.39 2.73 4.12
CA PHE A 18 14.51 1.79 4.80
C PHE A 18 13.87 0.79 3.83
N PHE A 19 13.31 1.28 2.72
CA PHE A 19 12.57 0.48 1.75
C PHE A 19 13.47 -0.53 1.05
N ASN A 20 14.69 -0.13 0.68
CA ASN A 20 15.67 -1.05 0.11
C ASN A 20 16.07 -2.16 1.11
N GLY A 21 16.30 -1.81 2.37
CA GLY A 21 16.55 -2.81 3.40
C GLY A 21 15.33 -3.70 3.69
N TRP A 22 14.12 -3.14 3.58
CA TRP A 22 12.87 -3.88 3.71
C TRP A 22 12.73 -4.91 2.58
N LEU A 23 13.03 -4.53 1.33
CA LEU A 23 13.00 -5.45 0.18
C LEU A 23 13.96 -6.63 0.32
N VAL A 24 15.17 -6.42 0.85
CA VAL A 24 16.11 -7.53 1.13
C VAL A 24 15.51 -8.53 2.12
N ARG A 25 14.93 -8.03 3.22
CA ARG A 25 14.26 -8.90 4.20
C ARG A 25 13.01 -9.59 3.62
N GLN A 26 12.32 -8.93 2.69
CA GLN A 26 11.18 -9.52 1.99
C GLN A 26 11.61 -10.73 1.14
N GLU A 27 12.78 -10.68 0.51
CA GLU A 27 13.36 -11.84 -0.20
C GLU A 27 13.71 -12.98 0.75
N GLU A 28 14.31 -12.67 1.90
CA GLU A 28 14.62 -13.64 2.97
C GLU A 28 13.34 -14.34 3.47
N TYR A 29 12.31 -13.56 3.84
CA TYR A 29 11.02 -14.12 4.26
C TYR A 29 10.35 -14.93 3.16
N SER A 30 10.46 -14.51 1.90
CA SER A 30 9.94 -15.28 0.76
C SER A 30 10.64 -16.64 0.64
N GLN A 31 11.94 -16.73 0.93
CA GLN A 31 12.67 -18.00 0.95
C GLN A 31 12.26 -18.85 2.16
N GLU A 32 12.20 -18.28 3.37
CA GLU A 32 11.77 -18.98 4.58
C GLU A 32 10.37 -19.60 4.42
N LEU A 33 9.41 -18.84 3.87
CA LEU A 33 8.05 -19.31 3.61
C LEU A 33 8.03 -20.50 2.63
N ARG A 34 8.84 -20.45 1.55
CA ARG A 34 8.96 -21.59 0.62
C ARG A 34 9.59 -22.80 1.27
N SER A 35 10.66 -22.62 2.03
CA SER A 35 11.32 -23.72 2.75
C SER A 35 10.37 -24.38 3.75
N ALA A 36 9.52 -23.60 4.42
CA ALA A 36 8.49 -24.13 5.31
C ALA A 36 7.46 -24.99 4.57
N LEU A 37 7.08 -24.62 3.33
CA LEU A 37 6.18 -25.43 2.50
C LEU A 37 6.83 -26.74 2.04
N GLN A 38 8.12 -26.72 1.67
CA GLN A 38 8.87 -27.91 1.26
C GLN A 38 9.10 -28.88 2.42
N THR A 39 9.44 -28.36 3.60
CA THR A 39 9.69 -29.16 4.81
C THR A 39 8.41 -29.75 5.39
N ARG A 40 7.23 -29.29 4.98
CA ARG A 40 5.96 -29.82 5.47
C ARG A 40 5.64 -31.23 4.99
N GLU A 41 6.25 -31.68 3.89
CA GLU A 41 6.28 -33.11 3.54
C GLU A 41 6.91 -33.95 4.68
N THR A 42 7.68 -33.32 5.56
CA THR A 42 8.30 -33.87 6.77
C THR A 42 7.92 -33.07 8.02
N VAL A 43 6.64 -33.11 8.43
CA VAL A 43 6.13 -32.71 9.76
C VAL A 43 6.66 -31.37 10.30
N ALA A 44 6.31 -30.25 9.67
CA ALA A 44 6.55 -28.93 10.28
C ALA A 44 5.60 -28.71 11.47
N ASP A 45 6.15 -28.27 12.61
CA ASP A 45 5.38 -27.92 13.83
C ASP A 45 4.54 -26.65 13.60
N ASN A 46 3.26 -26.70 13.98
CA ASN A 46 2.34 -25.56 13.86
C ASN A 46 2.84 -24.33 14.62
N ASP A 47 3.56 -24.50 15.74
CA ASP A 47 4.07 -23.37 16.52
C ASP A 47 5.18 -22.63 15.79
N VAL A 48 6.06 -23.36 15.11
CA VAL A 48 7.10 -22.78 14.23
C VAL A 48 6.48 -22.00 13.08
N LEU A 49 5.41 -22.53 12.48
CA LEU A 49 4.70 -21.84 11.40
C LEU A 49 4.02 -20.57 11.90
N ARG A 50 3.39 -20.60 13.08
CA ARG A 50 2.78 -19.42 13.70
C ARG A 50 3.83 -18.33 13.95
N GLU A 51 5.00 -18.69 14.48
CA GLU A 51 6.10 -17.75 14.68
C GLU A 51 6.54 -17.09 13.36
N LEU A 52 6.73 -17.87 12.29
CA LEU A 52 7.07 -17.35 10.97
C LEU A 52 6.00 -16.39 10.43
N ILE A 53 4.72 -16.77 10.52
CA ILE A 53 3.59 -15.91 10.10
C ILE A 53 3.62 -14.59 10.87
N THR A 54 3.79 -14.62 12.20
CA THR A 54 3.87 -13.41 13.02
C THR A 54 5.02 -12.50 12.60
N ARG A 55 6.21 -13.05 12.32
CA ARG A 55 7.36 -12.26 11.83
C ARG A 55 7.08 -11.61 10.47
N VAL A 56 6.47 -12.36 9.54
CA VAL A 56 6.12 -11.85 8.21
C VAL A 56 5.05 -10.75 8.30
N LEU A 57 4.03 -10.90 9.14
CA LEU A 57 3.01 -9.87 9.33
C LEU A 57 3.60 -8.61 9.96
N ALA A 58 4.46 -8.76 10.98
CA ALA A 58 5.18 -7.63 11.57
C ALA A 58 6.07 -6.91 10.54
N HIS A 59 6.66 -7.66 9.59
CA HIS A 59 7.44 -7.08 8.50
C HIS A 59 6.58 -6.19 7.57
N TYR A 60 5.38 -6.62 7.18
CA TYR A 60 4.46 -5.76 6.42
C TYR A 60 3.92 -4.58 7.23
N GLN A 61 3.62 -4.79 8.51
CA GLN A 61 3.20 -3.70 9.39
C GLN A 61 4.26 -2.61 9.46
N GLN A 62 5.54 -2.99 9.59
CA GLN A 62 6.66 -2.05 9.58
C GLN A 62 6.66 -1.17 8.31
N TYR A 63 6.33 -1.73 7.14
CA TYR A 63 6.22 -0.97 5.89
C TYR A 63 5.11 0.08 5.97
N TYR A 64 3.91 -0.29 6.40
CA TYR A 64 2.79 0.67 6.50
C TYR A 64 3.04 1.76 7.55
N GLU A 65 3.74 1.44 8.65
CA GLU A 65 4.16 2.44 9.63
C GLU A 65 5.13 3.47 9.02
N GLN A 66 6.15 3.03 8.27
CA GLN A 66 7.04 3.96 7.59
C GLN A 66 6.34 4.72 6.47
N LYS A 67 5.44 4.06 5.73
CA LYS A 67 4.63 4.67 4.68
C LYS A 67 3.75 5.79 5.24
N SER A 68 3.13 5.58 6.40
CA SER A 68 2.36 6.61 7.10
C SER A 68 3.23 7.80 7.49
N ARG A 69 4.47 7.58 7.96
CA ARG A 69 5.40 8.67 8.30
C ARG A 69 5.77 9.53 7.10
N ILE A 70 6.11 8.91 5.96
CA ILE A 70 6.43 9.67 4.74
C ILE A 70 5.19 10.35 4.15
N ALA A 71 4.00 9.74 4.27
CA ALA A 71 2.75 10.36 3.85
C ALA A 71 2.38 11.60 4.68
N ASN A 72 2.56 11.54 6.00
CA ASN A 72 2.38 12.69 6.90
C ASN A 72 3.42 13.81 6.68
N TYR A 73 4.55 13.49 6.02
CA TYR A 73 5.53 14.49 5.60
C TYR A 73 5.12 15.11 4.27
N ASP A 74 4.82 14.28 3.27
CA ASP A 74 4.29 14.68 1.98
C ASP A 74 3.52 13.54 1.30
N VAL A 75 2.19 13.61 1.35
CA VAL A 75 1.31 12.58 0.77
C VAL A 75 1.52 12.38 -0.74
N SER A 76 1.98 13.40 -1.46
CA SER A 76 2.22 13.28 -2.91
C SER A 76 3.31 12.25 -3.23
N LEU A 77 4.27 12.05 -2.32
CA LEU A 77 5.36 11.08 -2.46
C LEU A 77 4.86 9.63 -2.43
N VAL A 78 3.75 9.32 -1.79
CA VAL A 78 3.22 7.94 -1.77
C VAL A 78 2.24 7.69 -2.91
N PHE A 79 1.61 8.73 -3.46
CA PHE A 79 0.79 8.64 -4.68
C PHE A 79 1.64 8.60 -5.96
N SER A 80 2.84 9.21 -5.95
CA SER A 80 3.81 9.13 -7.04
C SER A 80 5.22 8.76 -6.52
N PRO A 81 5.40 7.52 -6.03
CA PRO A 81 6.62 7.15 -5.34
C PRO A 81 7.80 6.96 -6.31
N PRO A 82 8.93 7.68 -6.08
CA PRO A 82 10.11 7.57 -6.92
C PRO A 82 10.85 6.23 -6.75
N TRP A 83 10.66 5.53 -5.63
CA TRP A 83 11.30 4.25 -5.32
C TRP A 83 10.65 3.02 -5.99
N PHE A 84 9.48 3.18 -6.62
CA PHE A 84 8.83 2.16 -7.44
C PHE A 84 9.05 2.43 -8.94
N SER A 85 9.06 1.38 -9.75
CA SER A 85 9.10 1.51 -11.21
C SER A 85 7.75 2.00 -11.78
N ALA A 86 7.73 2.46 -13.03
CA ALA A 86 6.47 2.85 -13.69
C ALA A 86 5.53 1.65 -13.85
N PHE A 87 6.08 0.47 -14.12
CA PHE A 87 5.31 -0.76 -14.19
C PHE A 87 4.72 -1.15 -12.84
N GLU A 88 5.48 -1.06 -11.75
CA GLU A 88 4.97 -1.35 -10.41
C GLU A 88 3.82 -0.42 -10.02
N ARG A 89 3.98 0.89 -10.28
CA ARG A 89 2.94 1.89 -10.01
C ARG A 89 1.65 1.66 -10.80
N SER A 90 1.71 0.98 -11.95
CA SER A 90 0.51 0.69 -12.75
C SER A 90 -0.49 -0.25 -12.06
N PHE A 91 -0.06 -0.99 -11.03
CA PHE A 91 -0.92 -1.85 -10.22
C PHE A 91 -1.49 -1.14 -8.97
N PHE A 92 -1.14 0.13 -8.73
CA PHE A 92 -1.63 0.83 -7.57
C PHE A 92 -3.08 1.26 -7.75
N TRP A 93 -3.81 1.13 -6.65
CA TRP A 93 -5.15 1.66 -6.46
C TRP A 93 -5.04 3.01 -5.75
N ILE A 94 -5.12 3.04 -4.42
CA ILE A 94 -4.88 4.25 -3.60
C ILE A 94 -3.51 4.12 -2.94
N ALA A 95 -2.47 4.58 -3.64
CA ALA A 95 -1.06 4.53 -3.21
C ALA A 95 -0.57 3.15 -2.72
N GLY A 96 -1.07 2.08 -3.34
CA GLY A 96 -0.76 0.69 -3.00
C GLY A 96 -1.74 -0.28 -3.65
N PHE A 97 -1.54 -1.59 -3.48
CA PHE A 97 -2.40 -2.61 -4.10
C PHE A 97 -3.84 -2.57 -3.59
N LYS A 98 -4.79 -3.00 -4.41
CA LYS A 98 -6.21 -3.12 -4.01
C LYS A 98 -6.40 -4.31 -3.05
N PRO A 99 -7.02 -4.15 -1.87
CA PRO A 99 -7.21 -5.21 -0.87
C PRO A 99 -7.76 -6.53 -1.44
N GLY A 100 -8.69 -6.45 -2.40
CA GLY A 100 -9.34 -7.58 -3.05
C GLY A 100 -8.41 -8.48 -3.85
N LEU A 101 -7.17 -8.03 -4.13
CA LEU A 101 -6.11 -8.88 -4.68
C LEU A 101 -5.78 -10.04 -3.73
N ALA A 102 -5.87 -9.84 -2.40
CA ALA A 102 -5.61 -10.89 -1.42
C ALA A 102 -6.50 -12.12 -1.67
N PHE A 103 -7.80 -11.93 -1.92
CA PHE A 103 -8.73 -13.04 -2.19
C PHE A 103 -8.40 -13.78 -3.47
N ARG A 104 -7.93 -13.08 -4.51
CA ARG A 104 -7.48 -13.72 -5.74
C ARG A 104 -6.25 -14.59 -5.49
N ILE A 105 -5.31 -14.11 -4.68
CA ILE A 105 -4.12 -14.87 -4.29
C ILE A 105 -4.53 -16.09 -3.46
N VAL A 106 -5.42 -15.93 -2.47
CA VAL A 106 -5.94 -17.06 -1.69
C VAL A 106 -6.55 -18.10 -2.62
N SER A 107 -7.44 -17.71 -3.52
CA SER A 107 -8.11 -18.64 -4.44
C SER A 107 -7.16 -19.40 -5.38
N SER A 108 -5.99 -18.85 -5.68
CA SER A 108 -5.02 -19.48 -6.59
C SER A 108 -3.89 -20.23 -5.87
N SER A 109 -3.69 -19.99 -4.57
CA SER A 109 -2.58 -20.56 -3.79
C SER A 109 -3.02 -21.48 -2.66
N VAL A 110 -4.28 -21.41 -2.23
CA VAL A 110 -4.85 -22.20 -1.14
C VAL A 110 -6.00 -23.05 -1.69
N ASP A 111 -5.69 -24.33 -1.93
CA ASP A 111 -6.57 -25.33 -2.53
C ASP A 111 -7.26 -26.26 -1.52
N ASP A 112 -6.88 -26.15 -0.24
CA ASP A 112 -7.28 -27.03 0.86
C ASP A 112 -8.12 -26.33 1.92
N MET A 113 -8.95 -25.34 1.54
CA MET A 113 -9.91 -24.70 2.45
C MET A 113 -11.11 -25.59 2.72
N ASP A 114 -11.56 -25.64 3.97
CA ASP A 114 -12.83 -26.28 4.33
C ASP A 114 -14.05 -25.39 4.00
N THR A 115 -15.25 -25.96 4.13
CA THR A 115 -16.50 -25.27 3.79
C THR A 115 -16.73 -24.01 4.64
N ASP A 116 -16.41 -24.02 5.94
CA ASP A 116 -16.58 -22.85 6.81
C ASP A 116 -15.60 -21.75 6.40
N GLN A 117 -14.34 -22.11 6.11
CA GLN A 117 -13.34 -21.17 5.62
C GLN A 117 -13.76 -20.51 4.31
N VAL A 118 -14.30 -21.28 3.36
CA VAL A 118 -14.81 -20.75 2.08
C VAL A 118 -15.95 -19.76 2.31
N GLU A 119 -16.97 -20.11 3.09
CA GLU A 119 -18.11 -19.23 3.37
C GLU A 119 -17.67 -17.92 4.07
N ARG A 120 -16.73 -18.02 5.02
CA ARG A 120 -16.14 -16.86 5.72
C ARG A 120 -15.34 -15.97 4.75
N MET A 121 -14.58 -16.58 3.85
CA MET A 121 -13.75 -15.87 2.87
C MET A 121 -14.63 -15.14 1.83
N GLU A 122 -15.71 -15.77 1.37
CA GLU A 122 -16.68 -15.16 0.46
C GLU A 122 -17.36 -13.94 1.10
N ARG A 123 -17.81 -14.07 2.36
CA ARG A 123 -18.37 -12.95 3.10
C ARG A 123 -17.37 -11.80 3.25
N LEU A 124 -16.14 -12.10 3.65
CA LEU A 124 -15.07 -11.11 3.77
C LEU A 124 -14.76 -10.42 2.43
N THR A 125 -14.85 -11.16 1.33
CA THR A 125 -14.69 -10.64 -0.03
C THR A 125 -15.78 -9.62 -0.37
N VAL A 126 -17.04 -9.92 -0.05
CA VAL A 126 -18.16 -9.00 -0.30
C VAL A 126 -18.05 -7.74 0.55
N GLU A 127 -17.76 -7.88 1.84
CA GLU A 127 -17.54 -6.76 2.77
C GLU A 127 -16.41 -5.85 2.27
N THR A 128 -15.23 -6.43 2.00
CA THR A 128 -14.06 -5.67 1.53
C THR A 128 -14.35 -4.93 0.21
N LYS A 129 -15.04 -5.57 -0.74
CA LYS A 129 -15.42 -4.94 -2.01
C LYS A 129 -16.38 -3.77 -1.84
N ALA A 130 -17.24 -3.80 -0.83
CA ALA A 130 -18.13 -2.66 -0.55
C ALA A 130 -17.30 -1.45 -0.08
N GLU A 131 -16.40 -1.66 0.89
CA GLU A 131 -15.54 -0.61 1.42
C GLU A 131 -14.54 -0.08 0.38
N GLU A 132 -14.02 -0.95 -0.49
CA GLU A 132 -13.22 -0.52 -1.65
C GLU A 132 -13.98 0.46 -2.56
N ARG A 133 -15.27 0.21 -2.82
CA ARG A 133 -16.09 1.12 -3.65
C ARG A 133 -16.32 2.46 -2.97
N GLU A 134 -16.52 2.46 -1.66
CA GLU A 134 -16.67 3.71 -0.89
C GLU A 134 -15.40 4.57 -0.99
N LEU A 135 -14.23 3.96 -0.81
CA LEU A 135 -12.94 4.66 -0.95
C LEU A 135 -12.64 5.09 -2.39
N GLU A 136 -13.07 4.31 -3.40
CA GLU A 136 -12.99 4.71 -4.81
C GLU A 136 -13.82 5.96 -5.09
N ASN A 137 -15.04 6.02 -4.57
CA ASN A 137 -15.90 7.18 -4.72
C ASN A 137 -15.34 8.40 -4.00
N GLU A 138 -14.77 8.22 -2.80
CA GLU A 138 -14.09 9.29 -2.06
C GLU A 138 -12.89 9.83 -2.85
N MET A 139 -12.03 8.95 -3.36
CA MET A 139 -10.88 9.35 -4.17
C MET A 139 -11.30 10.07 -5.46
N ALA A 140 -12.36 9.59 -6.12
CA ALA A 140 -12.91 10.25 -7.30
C ALA A 140 -13.40 11.67 -6.98
N ARG A 141 -14.13 11.85 -5.87
CA ARG A 141 -14.58 13.18 -5.40
C ARG A 141 -13.40 14.12 -5.15
N ILE A 142 -12.35 13.62 -4.50
CA ILE A 142 -11.12 14.39 -4.23
C ILE A 142 -10.48 14.82 -5.56
N GLN A 143 -10.36 13.92 -6.53
CA GLN A 143 -9.79 14.23 -7.84
C GLN A 143 -10.65 15.23 -8.64
N GLU A 144 -11.97 15.11 -8.60
CA GLU A 144 -12.89 16.07 -9.24
C GLU A 144 -12.79 17.47 -8.62
N SER A 145 -12.51 17.57 -7.30
CA SER A 145 -12.35 18.85 -6.61
C SER A 145 -11.19 19.69 -7.16
N VAL A 146 -10.16 19.06 -7.75
CA VAL A 146 -9.03 19.75 -8.39
C VAL A 146 -9.49 20.54 -9.63
N ALA A 147 -10.53 20.05 -10.31
CA ALA A 147 -11.14 20.72 -11.46
C ALA A 147 -12.14 21.82 -11.06
N ALA A 148 -12.31 22.09 -9.76
CA ALA A 148 -13.26 23.09 -9.29
C ALA A 148 -12.89 24.51 -9.78
N PRO A 149 -13.89 25.37 -10.07
CA PRO A 149 -13.69 26.71 -10.60
C PRO A 149 -12.64 27.55 -9.86
N PRO A 150 -12.51 27.52 -8.52
CA PRO A 150 -11.48 28.32 -7.83
C PRO A 150 -10.04 27.95 -8.21
N ILE A 151 -9.71 26.67 -8.40
CA ILE A 151 -8.35 26.25 -8.78
C ILE A 151 -8.10 26.60 -10.26
N VAL A 152 -9.05 26.29 -11.14
CA VAL A 152 -8.95 26.59 -12.57
C VAL A 152 -8.88 28.10 -12.83
N GLU A 153 -9.66 28.90 -12.09
CA GLU A 153 -9.68 30.35 -12.21
C GLU A 153 -8.39 30.98 -11.68
N VAL A 154 -7.84 30.47 -10.57
CA VAL A 154 -6.53 30.88 -10.06
C VAL A 154 -5.43 30.59 -11.10
N VAL A 155 -5.42 29.39 -11.69
CA VAL A 155 -4.46 29.02 -12.75
C VAL A 155 -4.59 29.94 -13.97
N ARG A 156 -5.81 30.15 -14.48
CA ARG A 156 -6.04 31.07 -15.62
C ARG A 156 -5.58 32.50 -15.28
N ARG A 157 -5.86 33.00 -14.08
CA ARG A 157 -5.47 34.37 -13.69
C ARG A 157 -3.96 34.54 -13.52
N MET A 158 -3.24 33.48 -13.10
CA MET A 158 -1.78 33.45 -13.08
C MET A 158 -1.18 33.54 -14.50
N GLU A 159 -1.75 32.82 -15.48
CA GLU A 159 -1.31 32.88 -16.88
C GLU A 159 -1.42 34.28 -17.49
N TYR A 160 -2.39 35.09 -17.05
CA TYR A 160 -2.58 36.47 -17.51
C TYR A 160 -1.81 37.53 -16.70
N GLY A 161 -0.90 37.14 -15.81
CA GLY A 161 -0.01 38.07 -15.08
C GLY A 161 -0.72 39.03 -14.12
N ARG A 162 -2.00 38.79 -13.77
CA ARG A 162 -2.72 39.56 -12.75
C ARG A 162 -2.40 38.98 -11.37
N ASN A 163 -1.24 39.34 -10.83
CA ASN A 163 -0.98 39.07 -9.42
C ASN A 163 -1.88 39.98 -8.57
N VAL A 164 -2.99 39.42 -8.10
CA VAL A 164 -3.81 40.03 -7.05
C VAL A 164 -3.18 39.62 -5.71
N ASP A 165 -2.88 40.60 -4.88
CA ASP A 165 -2.32 40.36 -3.54
C ASP A 165 -3.24 39.40 -2.75
N GLY A 166 -2.69 38.30 -2.22
CA GLY A 166 -3.45 37.22 -1.56
C GLY A 166 -3.72 35.95 -2.39
N MET A 167 -3.55 35.97 -3.72
CA MET A 167 -3.87 34.83 -4.61
C MET A 167 -2.99 33.58 -4.36
N TYR A 168 -1.72 33.78 -4.01
CA TYR A 168 -0.82 32.69 -3.60
C TYR A 168 -1.26 32.04 -2.27
N ASN A 169 -1.83 32.81 -1.35
CA ASN A 169 -2.32 32.27 -0.07
C ASN A 169 -3.58 31.43 -0.26
N ASP A 170 -4.48 31.83 -1.15
CA ASP A 170 -5.69 31.08 -1.44
C ASP A 170 -5.37 29.76 -2.17
N MET A 171 -4.43 29.78 -3.11
CA MET A 171 -3.92 28.56 -3.75
C MET A 171 -3.25 27.63 -2.73
N ALA A 172 -2.39 28.18 -1.87
CA ALA A 172 -1.73 27.39 -0.82
C ALA A 172 -2.73 26.72 0.12
N ARG A 173 -3.79 27.42 0.52
CA ARG A 173 -4.88 26.86 1.35
C ARG A 173 -5.66 25.78 0.62
N ALA A 174 -5.99 25.98 -0.66
CA ALA A 174 -6.70 24.98 -1.46
C ALA A 174 -5.85 23.71 -1.64
N THR A 175 -4.55 23.85 -1.92
CA THR A 175 -3.63 22.70 -2.04
C THR A 175 -3.42 21.98 -0.71
N GLU A 176 -3.42 22.71 0.41
CA GLU A 176 -3.30 22.10 1.74
C GLU A 176 -4.57 21.33 2.12
N GLY A 177 -5.76 21.86 1.80
CA GLY A 177 -7.03 21.14 1.97
C GLY A 177 -7.07 19.84 1.18
N LEU A 178 -6.67 19.89 -0.10
CA LEU A 178 -6.58 18.71 -0.97
C LEU A 178 -5.61 17.67 -0.41
N ARG A 179 -4.42 18.12 0.03
CA ARG A 179 -3.43 17.26 0.69
C ARG A 179 -4.03 16.55 1.91
N GLY A 180 -4.76 17.27 2.75
CA GLY A 180 -5.43 16.70 3.92
C GLY A 180 -6.48 15.65 3.56
N GLU A 181 -7.32 15.89 2.54
CA GLU A 181 -8.27 14.88 2.07
C GLU A 181 -7.56 13.64 1.49
N MET A 182 -6.46 13.84 0.76
CA MET A 182 -5.63 12.74 0.25
C MET A 182 -4.98 11.92 1.37
N GLU A 183 -4.56 12.55 2.47
CA GLU A 183 -4.01 11.86 3.65
C GLU A 183 -5.07 10.98 4.33
N VAL A 184 -6.30 11.48 4.44
CA VAL A 184 -7.42 10.74 5.05
C VAL A 184 -7.79 9.51 4.20
N VAL A 185 -8.02 9.67 2.90
CA VAL A 185 -8.40 8.55 2.03
C VAL A 185 -7.28 7.49 1.95
N LEU A 186 -6.02 7.94 1.98
CA LEU A 186 -4.86 7.06 2.06
C LEU A 186 -4.86 6.24 3.37
N ALA A 187 -5.04 6.91 4.51
CA ALA A 187 -5.05 6.25 5.81
C ALA A 187 -6.17 5.20 5.89
N ASN A 188 -7.36 5.53 5.38
CA ASN A 188 -8.48 4.59 5.32
C ASN A 188 -8.18 3.40 4.38
N ALA A 189 -7.54 3.64 3.24
CA ALA A 189 -7.14 2.57 2.33
C ALA A 189 -6.07 1.64 2.94
N ASP A 190 -5.08 2.18 3.66
CA ASP A 190 -4.07 1.37 4.36
C ASP A 190 -4.65 0.62 5.56
N MET A 191 -5.63 1.19 6.26
CA MET A 191 -6.42 0.50 7.29
C MET A 191 -7.18 -0.68 6.70
N LEU A 192 -7.86 -0.49 5.56
CA LEU A 192 -8.58 -1.55 4.89
C LEU A 192 -7.63 -2.69 4.48
N ARG A 193 -6.45 -2.37 3.91
CA ARG A 193 -5.42 -3.38 3.58
C ARG A 193 -4.99 -4.19 4.80
N SER A 194 -4.70 -3.52 5.91
CA SER A 194 -4.22 -4.16 7.14
C SER A 194 -5.28 -5.09 7.72
N ARG A 195 -6.51 -4.60 7.89
CA ARG A 195 -7.64 -5.39 8.41
C ARG A 195 -8.02 -6.54 7.48
N THR A 196 -7.98 -6.35 6.16
CA THR A 196 -8.23 -7.45 5.20
C THR A 196 -7.17 -8.54 5.36
N ALA A 197 -5.88 -8.18 5.46
CA ALA A 197 -4.81 -9.16 5.68
C ALA A 197 -4.97 -9.92 6.99
N GLU A 198 -5.26 -9.21 8.09
CA GLU A 198 -5.52 -9.81 9.42
C GLU A 198 -6.68 -10.81 9.35
N ARG A 199 -7.84 -10.40 8.80
CA ARG A 199 -9.02 -11.27 8.72
C ARG A 199 -8.82 -12.46 7.79
N VAL A 200 -8.06 -12.32 6.70
CA VAL A 200 -7.66 -13.46 5.86
C VAL A 200 -6.84 -14.44 6.69
N VAL A 201 -5.85 -13.95 7.45
CA VAL A 201 -4.99 -14.80 8.25
C VAL A 201 -5.74 -15.51 9.37
N GLU A 202 -6.72 -14.85 9.98
CA GLU A 202 -7.59 -15.43 11.01
C GLU A 202 -8.49 -16.56 10.48
N ILE A 203 -8.90 -16.50 9.21
CA ILE A 203 -9.73 -17.54 8.59
C ILE A 203 -8.88 -18.76 8.24
N LEU A 204 -7.65 -18.55 7.78
CA LEU A 204 -6.77 -19.60 7.31
C LEU A 204 -6.06 -20.33 8.47
N SER A 205 -5.82 -21.63 8.29
CA SER A 205 -4.93 -22.40 9.16
C SER A 205 -3.47 -21.93 8.98
N PRO A 206 -2.56 -22.25 9.93
CA PRO A 206 -1.16 -21.83 9.84
C PRO A 206 -0.51 -22.16 8.49
N VAL A 207 -0.83 -23.31 7.89
CA VAL A 207 -0.15 -23.64 6.63
C VAL A 207 -0.79 -22.97 5.43
N GLN A 208 -2.11 -22.87 5.40
CA GLN A 208 -2.79 -22.09 4.37
C GLN A 208 -2.29 -20.64 4.39
N ASN A 209 -1.99 -20.10 5.58
CA ASN A 209 -1.33 -18.81 5.75
C ASN A 209 0.06 -18.77 5.14
N VAL A 210 0.89 -19.79 5.36
CA VAL A 210 2.21 -19.86 4.72
C VAL A 210 2.08 -19.92 3.19
N LYS A 211 1.15 -20.73 2.64
CA LYS A 211 0.86 -20.77 1.19
C LYS A 211 0.48 -19.38 0.66
N PHE A 212 -0.47 -18.73 1.32
CA PHE A 212 -0.94 -17.39 0.97
C PHE A 212 0.17 -16.34 1.03
N LEU A 213 0.88 -16.24 2.16
CA LEU A 213 1.95 -15.26 2.36
C LEU A 213 3.13 -15.50 1.41
N ALA A 214 3.48 -16.76 1.13
CA ALA A 214 4.47 -17.11 0.12
C ALA A 214 4.06 -16.54 -1.24
N ALA A 215 2.82 -16.80 -1.67
CA ALA A 215 2.29 -16.33 -2.94
C ALA A 215 2.23 -14.79 -3.04
N VAL A 216 1.86 -14.10 -1.94
CA VAL A 216 1.91 -12.62 -1.86
C VAL A 216 3.34 -12.13 -2.07
N ALA A 217 4.30 -12.69 -1.33
CA ALA A 217 5.71 -12.30 -1.42
C ALA A 217 6.27 -12.57 -2.83
N GLU A 218 5.95 -13.73 -3.42
CA GLU A 218 6.38 -14.04 -4.79
C GLU A 218 5.84 -13.02 -5.81
N LEU A 219 4.56 -12.67 -5.70
CA LEU A 219 3.91 -11.76 -6.62
C LEU A 219 4.58 -10.38 -6.56
N GLN A 220 4.82 -9.88 -5.35
CA GLN A 220 5.49 -8.59 -5.15
C GLN A 220 6.91 -8.59 -5.74
N LEU A 221 7.69 -9.63 -5.47
CA LEU A 221 9.06 -9.76 -6.00
C LEU A 221 9.08 -9.89 -7.52
N LYS A 222 8.14 -10.64 -8.12
CA LYS A 222 8.01 -10.77 -9.58
C LYS A 222 7.62 -9.45 -10.24
N ILE A 223 6.64 -8.73 -9.69
CA ILE A 223 6.23 -7.40 -10.18
C ILE A 223 7.42 -6.43 -10.13
N ARG A 224 8.17 -6.43 -9.02
CA ARG A 224 9.40 -5.63 -8.86
C ARG A 224 10.42 -5.96 -9.94
N MET A 225 10.79 -7.24 -10.07
CA MET A 225 11.75 -7.73 -11.05
C MET A 225 11.38 -7.33 -12.49
N TRP A 226 10.14 -7.56 -12.90
CA TRP A 226 9.65 -7.14 -14.23
C TRP A 226 9.70 -5.64 -14.42
N GLY A 227 9.41 -4.88 -13.36
CA GLY A 227 9.50 -3.43 -13.40
C GLY A 227 10.89 -2.92 -13.76
N TRP A 228 11.94 -3.51 -13.18
CA TRP A 228 13.32 -3.16 -13.52
C TRP A 228 13.72 -3.55 -14.94
N GLN A 229 13.24 -4.70 -15.43
CA GLN A 229 13.49 -5.15 -16.80
C GLN A 229 12.85 -4.19 -17.81
N ILE A 230 11.56 -3.91 -17.66
CA ILE A 230 10.78 -3.06 -18.57
C ILE A 230 11.32 -1.63 -18.60
N ASP A 231 11.60 -1.03 -17.43
CA ASP A 231 12.11 0.35 -17.37
C ASP A 231 13.60 0.46 -17.72
N GLY A 232 14.34 -0.65 -17.68
CA GLY A 232 15.70 -0.75 -18.21
C GLY A 232 15.73 -0.79 -19.74
N ASP A 233 14.82 -1.55 -20.36
CA ASP A 233 14.71 -1.65 -21.81
C ASP A 233 14.22 -0.35 -22.46
N ARG A 234 13.37 0.44 -21.77
CA ARG A 234 12.93 1.77 -22.24
C ARG A 234 14.03 2.84 -22.24
N ARG A 235 15.15 2.59 -21.56
CA ARG A 235 16.29 3.52 -21.46
C ARG A 235 17.42 3.20 -22.44
N ARG A 236 17.25 2.17 -23.28
CA ARG A 236 18.16 1.80 -24.38
C ARG A 236 17.59 2.28 -25.71
#